data_AF-A0AAD4BJB7-F1
#
_entry.id   AF-A0AAD4BJB7-F1
#
_cell.length_a   1.000
_cell.length_b   1.000
_cell.length_c   1.000
_cell.angle_alpha   90.00
_cell.angle_beta   90.00
_cell.angle_gamma   90.00
#
_symmetry.space_group_name_H-M   'P 1'
#
loop_
_entity.id
_entity.type
_entity.pdbx_description
1 polymer ?
#
loop_
_entity_poly.entity_id
_entity_poly.type
_entity_poly.pdbx_seq_one_letter_code
_entity_poly.pdbx_strand_id
1 'polypeptide(L)'
;MTGKRLLDPLQHDNTIFGVKFCPHGTRLATTTFRDVWAWDARTGTQLVRSRVDSNFVYGSADNPTQYFSPLGWSNNGQRIFVVSSGSIIAVDLRGPNNTPHCQWYTESVPASNEPRFCSLATNGRFIACAAGGTLSFWDTTSSYGQIGPTITFQDSIHSIALSPDDSHLACGRGDKKITVYSLRDILPLHVILDPTTRLPLTSVSDAAFKPWLQHTPQAAWVLSQDMTGSNYHDRYNPNHHAVANYALVQACMGSFHMAVQHANESLAMQPSAIGHIAKARGLLGQGQQELAFEAFDLAFRDCKADETRFLLLIKAIFMFISGKREYAIARVNDLITVADDSEKYDYLQVLANMHLMQGNTELTMQSFERAQSLSFFRRGFHLVTILLIFGRSFEELDIIVRRPLRETTTE
;
A
#
# COMPACT_ATOMS: atom_id res chain seq x y z
N MET A 1 -14.48 10.27 29.85
CA MET A 1 -15.47 9.37 29.22
C MET A 1 -16.59 9.14 30.23
N THR A 2 -17.85 9.40 29.87
CA THR A 2 -18.99 9.39 30.80
C THR A 2 -19.62 8.01 31.02
N GLY A 3 -19.09 6.94 30.40
CA GLY A 3 -19.60 5.56 30.57
C GLY A 3 -21.08 5.38 30.20
N LYS A 4 -21.69 6.38 29.58
CA LYS A 4 -23.13 6.42 29.33
C LYS A 4 -23.47 5.47 28.19
N ARG A 5 -24.38 4.53 28.45
CA ARG A 5 -24.95 3.64 27.43
C ARG A 5 -25.69 4.48 26.37
N LEU A 6 -25.33 4.26 25.11
CA LEU A 6 -25.85 5.01 23.96
C LEU A 6 -27.04 4.35 23.28
N LEU A 7 -27.13 3.01 23.34
CA LEU A 7 -28.19 2.21 22.72
C LEU A 7 -28.78 1.22 23.71
N ASP A 8 -30.02 0.80 23.48
CA ASP A 8 -30.58 -0.37 24.15
C ASP A 8 -29.90 -1.67 23.66
N PRO A 9 -29.93 -2.76 24.45
CA PRO A 9 -29.21 -3.98 24.11
C PRO A 9 -29.82 -4.59 22.85
N LEU A 10 -28.98 -4.78 21.84
CA LEU A 10 -29.36 -5.38 20.57
C LEU A 10 -29.73 -6.85 20.79
N GLN A 11 -30.98 -7.21 20.53
CA GLN A 11 -31.52 -8.53 20.80
C GLN A 11 -31.07 -9.55 19.74
N HIS A 12 -30.67 -10.73 20.20
CA HIS A 12 -30.25 -11.85 19.35
C HIS A 12 -30.90 -13.14 19.85
N ASP A 13 -31.23 -14.04 18.93
CA ASP A 13 -31.91 -15.31 19.26
C ASP A 13 -30.94 -16.41 19.72
N ASN A 14 -29.63 -16.13 19.77
CA ASN A 14 -28.58 -17.08 20.08
C ASN A 14 -27.33 -16.37 20.64
N THR A 15 -26.39 -17.15 21.20
CA THR A 15 -25.10 -16.67 21.71
C THR A 15 -24.33 -15.94 20.61
N ILE A 16 -23.81 -14.76 20.97
CA ILE A 16 -22.99 -13.92 20.11
C ILE A 16 -21.53 -14.31 20.32
N PHE A 17 -20.84 -14.65 19.23
CA PHE A 17 -19.44 -15.08 19.26
C PHE A 17 -18.49 -14.02 18.72
N GLY A 18 -19.01 -13.06 17.95
CA GLY A 18 -18.20 -12.00 17.37
C GLY A 18 -18.96 -10.70 17.23
N VAL A 19 -18.24 -9.59 17.43
CA VAL A 19 -18.73 -8.23 17.21
C VAL A 19 -17.62 -7.37 16.60
N LYS A 20 -17.90 -6.65 15.51
CA LYS A 20 -17.02 -5.56 15.03
C LYS A 20 -17.79 -4.42 14.41
N PHE A 21 -17.31 -3.20 14.65
CA PHE A 21 -17.70 -2.02 13.88
C PHE A 21 -17.18 -2.11 12.45
N CYS A 22 -17.93 -1.53 11.52
CA CYS A 22 -17.40 -1.24 10.19
C CYS A 22 -16.29 -0.17 10.31
N PRO A 23 -15.38 -0.05 9.32
CA PRO A 23 -14.26 0.90 9.37
C PRO A 23 -14.68 2.35 9.61
N HIS A 24 -15.84 2.77 9.08
CA HIS A 24 -16.38 4.12 9.25
C HIS A 24 -17.23 4.30 10.52
N GLY A 25 -17.39 3.26 11.34
CA GLY A 25 -18.15 3.31 12.61
C GLY A 25 -19.66 3.50 12.46
N THR A 26 -20.20 3.55 11.24
CA THR A 26 -21.62 3.77 10.97
C THR A 26 -22.47 2.51 11.16
N ARG A 27 -21.85 1.33 11.12
CA ARG A 27 -22.51 0.02 11.21
C ARG A 27 -21.78 -0.90 12.18
N LEU A 28 -22.51 -1.85 12.74
CA LEU A 28 -22.00 -2.90 13.60
C LEU A 28 -22.35 -4.26 13.00
N ALA A 29 -21.40 -5.19 12.97
CA ALA A 29 -21.64 -6.59 12.62
C ALA A 29 -21.58 -7.43 13.88
N THR A 30 -22.51 -8.38 13.98
CA THR A 30 -22.49 -9.42 15.00
C THR A 30 -22.69 -10.79 14.36
N THR A 31 -22.05 -11.79 14.93
CA THR A 31 -22.12 -13.17 14.45
C THR A 31 -22.60 -14.09 15.56
N THR A 32 -23.55 -14.94 15.21
CA THR A 32 -24.05 -16.03 16.03
C THR A 32 -23.71 -17.36 15.35
N PHE A 33 -24.06 -18.48 15.98
CA PHE A 33 -23.86 -19.82 15.41
C PHE A 33 -24.51 -20.03 14.02
N ARG A 34 -25.61 -19.31 13.69
CA ARG A 34 -26.35 -19.51 12.42
C ARG A 34 -26.46 -18.27 11.56
N ASP A 35 -26.34 -17.10 12.18
CA ASP A 35 -26.75 -15.85 11.56
C ASP A 35 -25.65 -14.80 11.71
N VAL A 36 -25.48 -14.04 10.64
CA VAL A 36 -24.71 -12.80 10.61
C VAL A 36 -25.69 -11.65 10.56
N TRP A 37 -25.49 -10.69 11.46
CA TRP A 37 -26.35 -9.52 11.59
C TRP A 37 -25.54 -8.26 11.30
N ALA A 38 -26.19 -7.29 10.66
CA ALA A 38 -25.68 -5.94 10.49
C ALA A 38 -26.66 -4.95 11.13
N TRP A 39 -26.13 -3.99 11.87
CA TRP A 39 -26.90 -2.98 12.61
C TRP A 39 -26.43 -1.58 12.23
N ASP A 40 -27.32 -0.61 12.32
CA ASP A 40 -26.96 0.80 12.35
C ASP A 40 -26.36 1.12 13.73
N ALA A 41 -25.13 1.62 13.75
CA ALA A 41 -24.39 1.86 14.99
C ALA A 41 -24.94 3.05 15.80
N ARG A 42 -25.74 3.93 15.19
CA ARG A 42 -26.29 5.15 15.82
C ARG A 42 -27.69 4.93 16.36
N THR A 43 -28.50 4.11 15.70
CA THR A 43 -29.89 3.86 16.09
C THR A 43 -30.12 2.50 16.71
N GLY A 44 -29.20 1.54 16.51
CA GLY A 44 -29.39 0.14 16.91
C GLY A 44 -30.41 -0.60 16.04
N THR A 45 -30.83 -0.05 14.90
CA THR A 45 -31.76 -0.73 14.00
C THR A 45 -31.07 -1.85 13.26
N GLN A 46 -31.70 -3.03 13.23
CA GLN A 46 -31.24 -4.14 12.41
C GLN A 46 -31.36 -3.78 10.93
N LEU A 47 -30.26 -3.86 10.20
CA LEU A 47 -30.18 -3.62 8.75
C LEU A 47 -30.29 -4.93 7.98
N VAL A 48 -29.56 -5.96 8.42
CA VAL A 48 -29.50 -7.27 7.75
C VAL A 48 -29.44 -8.38 8.78
N ARG A 49 -30.11 -9.49 8.47
CA ARG A 49 -29.90 -10.81 9.07
C ARG A 49 -29.76 -11.79 7.93
N SER A 50 -28.58 -12.38 7.78
CA SER A 50 -28.31 -13.41 6.78
C SER A 50 -28.02 -14.71 7.50
N ARG A 51 -28.72 -15.76 7.08
CA ARG A 51 -28.43 -17.11 7.54
C ARG A 51 -27.19 -17.62 6.82
N VAL A 52 -26.22 -18.02 7.62
CA VAL A 52 -24.96 -18.58 7.17
C VAL A 52 -25.00 -20.00 7.74
N ASP A 53 -25.48 -20.96 6.96
CA ASP A 53 -25.51 -22.37 7.35
C ASP A 53 -24.07 -22.89 7.42
N SER A 54 -23.38 -22.52 8.49
CA SER A 54 -22.11 -23.07 8.87
C SER A 54 -22.36 -24.49 9.36
N ASN A 55 -21.96 -25.48 8.58
CA ASN A 55 -21.80 -26.86 9.04
C ASN A 55 -20.68 -26.89 10.09
N PHE A 56 -20.96 -26.40 11.29
CA PHE A 56 -20.16 -26.68 12.46
C PHE A 56 -20.51 -28.10 12.89
N VAL A 57 -19.65 -29.06 12.56
CA VAL A 57 -19.79 -30.43 13.05
C VAL A 57 -19.66 -30.39 14.58
N TYR A 58 -20.72 -30.88 15.23
CA TYR A 58 -20.87 -31.19 16.66
C TYR A 58 -19.56 -31.17 17.47
N GLY A 59 -19.32 -30.09 18.21
CA GLY A 59 -18.74 -30.26 19.56
C GLY A 59 -19.82 -30.89 20.43
N SER A 60 -19.53 -32.02 21.08
CA SER A 60 -20.46 -32.59 22.06
C SER A 60 -20.84 -31.54 23.11
N ALA A 61 -22.01 -31.68 23.71
CA ALA A 61 -22.57 -30.77 24.71
C ALA A 61 -21.62 -30.43 25.88
N ASP A 62 -20.54 -31.20 26.04
CA ASP A 62 -19.57 -31.09 27.12
C ASP A 62 -18.38 -30.16 26.83
N ASN A 63 -18.22 -29.61 25.62
CA ASN A 63 -17.13 -28.67 25.33
C ASN A 63 -17.50 -27.52 24.37
N PRO A 64 -18.21 -26.49 24.86
CA PRO A 64 -18.68 -25.34 24.06
C PRO A 64 -17.60 -24.31 23.69
N THR A 65 -16.30 -24.61 23.86
CA THR A 65 -15.25 -23.58 24.00
C THR A 65 -14.61 -23.05 22.72
N GLN A 66 -14.97 -23.52 21.51
CA GLN A 66 -14.17 -23.25 20.30
C GLN A 66 -14.93 -22.68 19.10
N TYR A 67 -16.08 -22.05 19.32
CA TYR A 67 -16.84 -21.39 18.24
C TYR A 67 -16.42 -19.92 18.10
N PHE A 68 -15.29 -19.67 17.43
CA PHE A 68 -14.99 -18.33 16.94
C PHE A 68 -15.39 -18.27 15.47
N SER A 69 -16.40 -17.46 15.14
CA SER A 69 -16.67 -17.05 13.77
C SER A 69 -15.92 -15.74 13.54
N PRO A 70 -14.64 -15.78 13.12
CA PRO A 70 -13.89 -14.56 12.90
C PRO A 70 -14.58 -13.75 11.80
N LEU A 71 -14.82 -12.48 12.12
CA LEU A 71 -15.61 -11.59 11.26
C LEU A 71 -14.77 -10.40 10.82
N GLY A 72 -14.96 -10.00 9.57
CA GLY A 72 -14.31 -8.86 8.94
C GLY A 72 -15.28 -8.03 8.13
N TRP A 73 -14.94 -6.77 7.93
CA TRP A 73 -15.68 -5.85 7.09
C TRP A 73 -14.88 -5.51 5.84
N SER A 74 -15.54 -5.28 4.72
CA SER A 74 -14.93 -4.57 3.59
C SER A 74 -14.69 -3.10 3.94
N ASN A 75 -13.73 -2.44 3.27
CA ASN A 75 -13.40 -1.03 3.55
C ASN A 75 -14.62 -0.12 3.42
N ASN A 76 -15.41 -0.33 2.37
CA ASN A 76 -16.62 0.44 2.09
C ASN A 76 -17.81 0.18 3.04
N GLY A 77 -17.66 -0.74 4.01
CA GLY A 77 -18.73 -1.09 4.97
C GLY A 77 -19.97 -1.71 4.32
N GLN A 78 -19.85 -2.24 3.10
CA GLN A 78 -20.97 -2.85 2.37
C GLN A 78 -20.98 -4.38 2.44
N ARG A 79 -19.90 -5.01 2.92
CA ARG A 79 -19.81 -6.47 3.01
C ARG A 79 -19.24 -6.92 4.35
N ILE A 80 -19.74 -8.05 4.81
CA ILE A 80 -19.26 -8.75 6.00
C ILE A 80 -18.68 -10.09 5.54
N PHE A 81 -17.51 -10.42 6.04
CA PHE A 81 -16.81 -11.67 5.76
C PHE A 81 -16.78 -12.53 7.01
N VAL A 82 -17.20 -13.78 6.87
CA VAL A 82 -17.23 -14.76 7.95
C VAL A 82 -16.54 -16.03 7.50
N VAL A 83 -15.67 -16.58 8.34
CA VAL A 83 -15.02 -17.88 8.07
C VAL A 83 -15.76 -18.98 8.81
N SER A 84 -16.05 -20.07 8.10
CA SER A 84 -16.67 -21.29 8.61
C SER A 84 -16.05 -22.51 7.95
N SER A 85 -15.42 -23.39 8.74
CA SER A 85 -15.01 -24.75 8.38
C SER A 85 -14.45 -24.89 6.95
N GLY A 86 -13.40 -24.14 6.61
CA GLY A 86 -12.77 -24.19 5.28
C GLY A 86 -13.50 -23.42 4.17
N SER A 87 -14.47 -22.57 4.53
CA SER A 87 -15.11 -21.64 3.61
C SER A 87 -15.15 -20.22 4.18
N ILE A 88 -15.03 -19.23 3.31
CA ILE A 88 -15.22 -17.82 3.61
C ILE A 88 -16.51 -17.38 2.94
N ILE A 89 -17.43 -16.83 3.72
CA ILE A 89 -18.75 -16.41 3.26
C ILE A 89 -18.79 -14.90 3.29
N ALA A 90 -19.06 -14.29 2.14
CA ALA A 90 -19.28 -12.86 2.00
C ALA A 90 -20.78 -12.55 2.00
N VAL A 91 -21.23 -11.75 2.96
CA VAL A 91 -22.60 -11.22 3.03
C VAL A 91 -22.59 -9.81 2.47
N ASP A 92 -23.24 -9.59 1.33
CA ASP A 92 -23.40 -8.26 0.72
C ASP A 92 -24.67 -7.57 1.22
N LEU A 93 -24.54 -6.31 1.61
CA LEU A 93 -25.62 -5.48 2.13
C LEU A 93 -26.37 -4.69 1.02
N ARG A 94 -25.97 -4.81 -0.26
CA ARG A 94 -26.57 -4.08 -1.41
C ARG A 94 -27.56 -4.89 -2.25
N GLY A 95 -27.62 -6.22 -2.11
CA GLY A 95 -28.46 -7.08 -2.95
C GLY A 95 -29.94 -7.06 -2.55
N PRO A 96 -30.89 -7.18 -3.50
CA PRO A 96 -32.33 -7.06 -3.24
C PRO A 96 -32.90 -8.13 -2.28
N ASN A 97 -32.15 -9.19 -1.96
CA ASN A 97 -32.59 -10.28 -1.09
C ASN A 97 -31.67 -10.56 0.11
N ASN A 98 -30.66 -9.72 0.39
CA ASN A 98 -29.65 -9.99 1.45
C ASN A 98 -29.05 -11.42 1.38
N THR A 99 -28.99 -12.00 0.18
CA THR A 99 -28.50 -13.37 -0.01
C THR A 99 -26.97 -13.39 0.04
N PRO A 100 -26.35 -14.39 0.67
CA PRO A 100 -24.90 -14.55 0.68
C PRO A 100 -24.42 -14.86 -0.75
N HIS A 101 -24.06 -13.81 -1.49
CA HIS A 101 -23.47 -13.93 -2.81
C HIS A 101 -21.96 -13.88 -2.68
N CYS A 102 -21.40 -15.08 -2.45
CA CYS A 102 -20.03 -15.55 -2.68
C CYS A 102 -19.58 -16.41 -1.49
N GLN A 103 -19.62 -17.73 -1.68
CA GLN A 103 -18.93 -18.68 -0.82
C GLN A 103 -17.61 -19.02 -1.50
N TRP A 104 -16.51 -18.64 -0.85
CA TRP A 104 -15.18 -19.00 -1.27
C TRP A 104 -14.76 -20.25 -0.50
N TYR A 105 -14.29 -21.25 -1.23
CA TYR A 105 -13.74 -22.46 -0.62
C TYR A 105 -12.24 -22.27 -0.47
N THR A 106 -11.73 -22.40 0.75
CA THR A 106 -10.29 -22.63 0.92
C THR A 106 -10.02 -24.05 0.42
N GLU A 107 -8.94 -24.28 -0.33
CA GLU A 107 -8.64 -25.60 -0.90
C GLU A 107 -8.81 -26.74 0.11
N SER A 108 -9.27 -27.88 -0.41
CA SER A 108 -9.80 -29.03 0.31
C SER A 108 -8.99 -29.39 1.55
N VAL A 109 -9.47 -28.96 2.72
CA VAL A 109 -9.12 -29.64 3.95
C VAL A 109 -9.84 -31.00 3.87
N PRO A 110 -9.13 -32.15 3.93
CA PRO A 110 -9.80 -33.45 3.89
C PRO A 110 -10.85 -33.52 5.00
N ALA A 111 -12.04 -34.02 4.67
CA ALA A 111 -13.21 -34.06 5.56
C ALA A 111 -12.98 -34.77 6.92
N SER A 112 -11.85 -35.48 7.07
CA SER A 112 -11.41 -36.11 8.32
C SER A 112 -10.62 -35.19 9.26
N ASN A 113 -10.31 -33.94 8.87
CA ASN A 113 -9.46 -33.02 9.62
C ASN A 113 -9.91 -31.56 9.48
N GLU A 114 -11.22 -31.30 9.64
CA GLU A 114 -11.77 -29.94 9.62
C GLU A 114 -11.02 -29.02 10.61
N PRO A 115 -10.68 -27.78 10.19
CA PRO A 115 -9.80 -26.91 10.96
C PRO A 115 -10.48 -26.46 12.27
N ARG A 116 -9.94 -26.90 13.41
CA ARG A 116 -10.44 -26.53 14.75
C ARG A 116 -10.34 -25.03 15.07
N PHE A 117 -9.47 -24.30 14.37
CA PHE A 117 -9.25 -22.87 14.58
C PHE A 117 -9.32 -22.12 13.26
N CYS A 118 -10.10 -21.03 13.25
CA CYS A 118 -10.18 -20.10 12.14
C CYS A 118 -9.92 -18.68 12.65
N SER A 119 -9.14 -17.90 11.92
CA SER A 119 -8.89 -16.49 12.22
C SER A 119 -8.90 -15.67 10.94
N LEU A 120 -9.44 -14.46 11.02
CA LEU A 120 -9.58 -13.55 9.88
C LEU A 120 -9.01 -12.19 10.23
N ALA A 121 -8.15 -11.69 9.36
CA ALA A 121 -7.65 -10.33 9.39
C ALA A 121 -8.00 -9.64 8.06
N THR A 122 -8.38 -8.37 8.13
CA THR A 122 -8.71 -7.59 6.94
C THR A 122 -8.21 -6.17 7.10
N ASN A 123 -7.74 -5.61 5.98
CA ASN A 123 -7.47 -4.18 5.82
C ASN A 123 -8.51 -3.50 4.92
N GLY A 124 -9.63 -4.17 4.69
CA GLY A 124 -10.71 -3.69 3.83
C GLY A 124 -10.44 -3.78 2.34
N ARG A 125 -9.22 -4.15 1.93
CA ARG A 125 -8.85 -4.40 0.53
C ARG A 125 -8.68 -5.87 0.23
N PHE A 126 -7.98 -6.58 1.09
CA PHE A 126 -7.92 -8.01 1.07
C PHE A 126 -8.21 -8.58 2.45
N ILE A 127 -8.39 -9.88 2.48
CA ILE A 127 -8.59 -10.66 3.68
C ILE A 127 -7.47 -11.69 3.74
N ALA A 128 -6.80 -11.76 4.88
CA ALA A 128 -6.03 -12.94 5.26
C ALA A 128 -6.95 -13.86 6.08
N CYS A 129 -7.02 -15.12 5.68
CA CYS A 129 -7.81 -16.15 6.33
C CYS A 129 -6.92 -17.32 6.71
N ALA A 130 -6.82 -17.57 8.01
CA ALA A 130 -6.17 -18.75 8.56
C ALA A 130 -7.24 -19.79 8.92
N ALA A 131 -7.10 -21.01 8.41
CA ALA A 131 -7.98 -22.14 8.71
C ALA A 131 -7.13 -23.38 9.01
N GLY A 132 -7.03 -23.75 10.28
CA GLY A 132 -6.15 -24.84 10.70
C GLY A 132 -4.71 -24.48 10.40
N GLY A 133 -4.00 -25.28 9.62
CA GLY A 133 -2.63 -25.00 9.19
C GLY A 133 -2.49 -24.19 7.89
N THR A 134 -3.59 -23.78 7.26
CA THR A 134 -3.52 -23.06 5.98
C THR A 134 -3.77 -21.57 6.16
N LEU A 135 -3.02 -20.77 5.42
CA LEU A 135 -3.18 -19.32 5.32
C LEU A 135 -3.43 -18.96 3.87
N SER A 136 -4.60 -18.38 3.61
CA SER A 136 -5.05 -17.95 2.28
C SER A 136 -5.34 -16.46 2.29
N PHE A 137 -5.22 -15.82 1.12
CA PHE A 137 -5.49 -14.41 0.96
C PHE A 137 -6.52 -14.19 -0.14
N TRP A 138 -7.43 -13.23 0.05
CA TRP A 138 -8.59 -13.04 -0.83
C TRP A 138 -8.79 -11.56 -1.13
N ASP A 139 -8.94 -11.22 -2.41
CA ASP A 139 -9.28 -9.85 -2.85
C ASP A 139 -10.74 -9.53 -2.54
N THR A 140 -10.98 -8.37 -1.93
CA THR A 140 -12.34 -7.90 -1.60
C THR A 140 -12.87 -6.82 -2.53
N THR A 141 -12.06 -6.38 -3.50
CA THR A 141 -12.33 -5.20 -4.34
C THR A 141 -12.67 -5.53 -5.80
N SER A 142 -11.80 -6.26 -6.52
CA SER A 142 -11.87 -6.33 -7.99
C SER A 142 -12.15 -7.73 -8.54
N SER A 143 -11.36 -8.72 -8.13
CA SER A 143 -11.39 -10.07 -8.73
C SER A 143 -12.23 -11.09 -7.95
N TYR A 144 -12.60 -10.76 -6.70
CA TYR A 144 -13.32 -11.65 -5.78
C TYR A 144 -12.75 -13.09 -5.76
N GLY A 145 -11.43 -13.20 -5.85
CA GLY A 145 -10.70 -14.46 -5.95
C GLY A 145 -9.53 -14.54 -4.97
N GLN A 146 -8.96 -15.73 -4.86
CA GLN A 146 -7.76 -15.95 -4.06
C GLN A 146 -6.58 -15.20 -4.69
N ILE A 147 -5.85 -14.46 -3.86
CA ILE A 147 -4.68 -13.68 -4.25
C ILE A 147 -3.42 -14.31 -3.68
N GLY A 148 -2.46 -14.62 -4.55
CA GLY A 148 -1.19 -15.22 -4.13
C GLY A 148 -1.31 -16.67 -3.64
N PRO A 149 -0.19 -17.25 -3.20
CA PRO A 149 -0.10 -18.66 -2.82
C PRO A 149 -0.77 -18.94 -1.47
N THR A 150 -1.40 -20.11 -1.33
CA THR A 150 -1.77 -20.65 -0.02
C THR A 150 -0.50 -21.06 0.72
N ILE A 151 -0.28 -20.54 1.91
CA ILE A 151 0.84 -20.95 2.77
C ILE A 151 0.35 -22.05 3.70
N THR A 152 1.02 -23.20 3.69
CA THR A 152 0.69 -24.34 4.54
C THR A 152 1.71 -24.50 5.66
N PHE A 153 1.22 -24.69 6.88
CA PHE A 153 1.98 -24.91 8.08
C PHE A 153 1.72 -26.32 8.63
N GLN A 154 2.74 -26.89 9.27
CA GLN A 154 2.62 -28.20 9.94
C GLN A 154 1.71 -28.12 11.19
N ASP A 155 1.68 -26.96 11.85
CA ASP A 155 0.84 -26.72 13.01
C ASP A 155 -0.31 -25.77 12.69
N SER A 156 -1.37 -25.85 13.49
CA SER A 156 -2.51 -24.95 13.38
C SER A 156 -2.13 -23.51 13.75
N ILE A 157 -2.65 -22.56 12.97
CA ILE A 157 -2.63 -21.13 13.25
C ILE A 157 -3.83 -20.81 14.14
N HIS A 158 -3.58 -20.20 15.29
CA HIS A 158 -4.63 -19.81 16.23
C HIS A 158 -5.11 -18.38 16.04
N SER A 159 -4.23 -17.49 15.59
CA SER A 159 -4.55 -16.07 15.44
C SER A 159 -3.70 -15.43 14.35
N ILE A 160 -4.28 -14.47 13.66
CA ILE A 160 -3.59 -13.63 12.68
C ILE A 160 -3.92 -12.16 12.90
N ALA A 161 -2.95 -11.29 12.64
CA ALA A 161 -3.11 -9.85 12.70
C ALA A 161 -2.36 -9.19 11.54
N LEU A 162 -3.04 -8.29 10.83
CA LEU A 162 -2.42 -7.41 9.85
C LEU A 162 -1.88 -6.16 10.55
N SER A 163 -0.74 -5.68 10.08
CA SER A 163 -0.21 -4.40 10.54
C SER A 163 -1.07 -3.23 10.00
N PRO A 164 -1.22 -2.12 10.73
CA PRO A 164 -2.04 -0.99 10.29
C PRO A 164 -1.55 -0.29 9.01
N ASP A 165 -0.28 -0.50 8.65
CA ASP A 165 0.39 0.03 7.46
C ASP A 165 0.36 -0.96 6.27
N ASP A 166 -0.36 -2.07 6.40
CA ASP A 166 -0.56 -3.10 5.36
C ASP A 166 0.72 -3.77 4.84
N SER A 167 1.82 -3.64 5.58
CA SER A 167 3.13 -4.16 5.16
C SER A 167 3.44 -5.55 5.72
N HIS A 168 2.84 -5.91 6.87
CA HIS A 168 3.16 -7.13 7.60
C HIS A 168 1.93 -7.93 8.05
N LEU A 169 2.12 -9.25 8.16
CA LEU A 169 1.16 -10.16 8.77
C LEU A 169 1.84 -10.96 9.87
N ALA A 170 1.29 -10.88 11.09
CA ALA A 170 1.70 -11.71 12.21
C ALA A 170 0.78 -12.93 12.35
N CYS A 171 1.36 -14.12 12.48
CA CYS A 171 0.65 -15.39 12.67
C CYS A 171 1.10 -16.04 13.99
N GLY A 172 0.17 -16.32 14.89
CA GLY A 172 0.41 -17.09 16.11
C GLY A 172 0.09 -18.56 15.89
N ARG A 173 1.07 -19.43 16.10
CA ARG A 173 1.00 -20.87 15.79
C ARG A 173 0.95 -21.75 17.05
N GLY A 174 0.41 -22.96 16.89
CA GLY A 174 0.31 -23.96 17.96
C GLY A 174 1.65 -24.49 18.49
N ASP A 175 2.75 -24.27 17.75
CA ASP A 175 4.13 -24.53 18.18
C ASP A 175 4.66 -23.51 19.21
N LYS A 176 3.78 -22.64 19.72
CA LYS A 176 4.10 -21.54 20.66
C LYS A 176 5.01 -20.48 20.06
N LYS A 177 5.10 -20.37 18.73
CA LYS A 177 5.87 -19.33 18.03
C LYS A 177 4.96 -18.35 17.30
N ILE A 178 5.51 -17.16 17.09
CA ILE A 178 4.92 -16.12 16.25
C ILE A 178 5.80 -16.00 15.00
N THR A 179 5.17 -16.00 13.82
CA THR A 179 5.85 -15.76 12.56
C THR A 179 5.31 -14.46 11.95
N VAL A 180 6.21 -13.56 11.59
CA VAL A 180 5.88 -12.30 10.92
C VAL A 180 6.32 -12.39 9.48
N TYR A 181 5.38 -12.13 8.58
CA TYR A 181 5.62 -12.10 7.14
C TYR A 181 5.56 -10.68 6.60
N SER A 182 6.45 -10.38 5.65
CA SER A 182 6.29 -9.23 4.76
C SER A 182 5.25 -9.58 3.71
N LEU A 183 4.15 -8.82 3.67
CA LEU A 183 3.09 -9.00 2.68
C LEU A 183 3.57 -8.71 1.26
N ARG A 184 4.64 -7.91 1.13
CA ARG A 184 5.30 -7.61 -0.15
C ARG A 184 5.95 -8.82 -0.80
N ASP A 185 6.30 -9.83 0.00
CA ASP A 185 6.96 -11.04 -0.49
C ASP A 185 5.93 -12.12 -0.88
N ILE A 186 4.69 -12.01 -0.37
CA ILE A 186 3.64 -13.03 -0.52
C ILE A 186 2.59 -12.60 -1.56
N LEU A 187 2.17 -11.34 -1.51
CA LEU A 187 1.08 -10.84 -2.35
C LEU A 187 1.62 -10.14 -3.60
N PRO A 188 0.94 -10.28 -4.74
CA PRO A 188 1.28 -9.54 -5.94
C PRO A 188 1.02 -8.04 -5.73
N LEU A 189 1.92 -7.20 -6.26
CA LEU A 189 1.97 -5.76 -6.01
C LEU A 189 0.68 -5.04 -6.42
N HIS A 190 0.02 -5.44 -7.51
CA HIS A 190 -1.29 -4.87 -7.90
C HIS A 190 -2.40 -5.08 -6.85
N VAL A 191 -2.22 -5.96 -5.86
CA VAL A 191 -3.12 -6.16 -4.71
C VAL A 191 -2.64 -5.47 -3.43
N ILE A 192 -1.40 -5.00 -3.42
CA ILE A 192 -0.87 -4.05 -2.42
C ILE A 192 -1.03 -2.60 -2.90
N LEU A 193 -1.28 -2.38 -4.21
CA LEU A 193 -1.49 -1.08 -4.88
C LEU A 193 -2.93 -0.83 -5.30
N ASP A 194 -3.68 -0.06 -4.52
CA ASP A 194 -5.12 0.08 -4.70
C ASP A 194 -5.41 0.76 -6.03
N PRO A 195 -6.45 0.37 -6.78
CA PRO A 195 -6.89 1.20 -7.89
C PRO A 195 -7.39 2.58 -7.42
N THR A 196 -7.73 2.75 -6.14
CA THR A 196 -8.28 4.01 -5.57
C THR A 196 -7.37 4.77 -4.59
N THR A 197 -6.43 4.12 -3.90
CA THR A 197 -5.28 4.80 -3.28
C THR A 197 -4.13 4.85 -4.27
N ARG A 198 -3.89 6.08 -4.74
CA ARG A 198 -2.57 6.55 -5.18
C ARG A 198 -1.93 5.66 -6.25
N LEU A 199 -2.45 5.76 -7.48
CA LEU A 199 -1.54 5.72 -8.62
C LEU A 199 -0.41 6.72 -8.29
N PRO A 200 0.86 6.30 -8.19
CA PRO A 200 1.92 7.28 -8.12
C PRO A 200 1.82 8.14 -9.37
N LEU A 201 2.36 9.37 -9.31
CA LEU A 201 2.72 10.12 -10.51
C LEU A 201 3.36 9.23 -11.58
N THR A 202 4.05 8.15 -11.17
CA THR A 202 4.60 7.09 -12.01
C THR A 202 3.78 5.77 -11.93
N SER A 203 3.02 5.38 -12.96
CA SER A 203 2.58 3.98 -13.09
C SER A 203 3.69 3.15 -13.71
N VAL A 204 4.33 2.27 -12.94
CA VAL A 204 5.43 1.40 -13.40
C VAL A 204 4.97 -0.05 -13.29
N SER A 205 5.37 -0.90 -14.24
CA SER A 205 5.07 -2.34 -14.22
C SER A 205 5.80 -3.05 -13.06
N ASP A 206 5.25 -4.16 -12.58
CA ASP A 206 5.87 -4.99 -11.52
C ASP A 206 7.27 -5.49 -11.90
N ALA A 207 7.52 -5.70 -13.20
CA ALA A 207 8.80 -6.14 -13.76
C ALA A 207 9.85 -5.02 -13.77
N ALA A 208 9.46 -3.76 -13.94
CA ALA A 208 10.34 -2.60 -13.87
C ALA A 208 10.58 -2.14 -12.43
N PHE A 209 9.60 -2.27 -11.53
CA PHE A 209 9.74 -1.83 -10.13
C PHE A 209 10.77 -2.66 -9.33
N LYS A 210 10.92 -3.96 -9.64
CA LYS A 210 11.82 -4.87 -8.91
C LYS A 210 13.33 -4.58 -9.15
N PRO A 211 13.82 -4.36 -10.38
CA PRO A 211 15.18 -3.86 -10.64
C PRO A 211 15.44 -2.45 -10.06
N TRP A 212 14.40 -1.62 -10.00
CA TRP A 212 14.42 -0.27 -9.44
C TRP A 212 14.68 -0.26 -7.93
N LEU A 213 14.05 -1.17 -7.18
CA LEU A 213 14.31 -1.40 -5.75
C LEU A 213 15.70 -1.98 -5.47
N GLN A 214 16.32 -2.60 -6.46
CA GLN A 214 17.65 -3.21 -6.38
C GLN A 214 18.76 -2.30 -6.93
N HIS A 215 18.44 -1.04 -7.25
CA HIS A 215 19.41 -0.02 -7.66
C HIS A 215 20.32 -0.43 -8.83
N THR A 216 19.78 -1.18 -9.79
CA THR A 216 20.56 -1.67 -10.93
C THR A 216 20.51 -0.72 -12.13
N PRO A 217 21.62 -0.55 -12.88
CA PRO A 217 21.64 0.13 -14.18
C PRO A 217 20.67 -0.46 -15.23
N GLN A 218 20.17 -1.68 -14.97
CA GLN A 218 19.22 -2.42 -15.79
C GLN A 218 17.80 -1.82 -15.78
N ALA A 219 17.48 -0.97 -14.82
CA ALA A 219 16.18 -0.30 -14.70
C ALA A 219 15.80 0.52 -15.96
N ALA A 220 16.78 1.20 -16.57
CA ALA A 220 16.58 1.96 -17.81
C ALA A 220 16.34 1.05 -19.04
N TRP A 221 17.01 -0.10 -19.07
CA TRP A 221 16.84 -1.11 -20.12
C TRP A 221 15.49 -1.81 -20.01
N VAL A 222 15.05 -2.20 -18.81
CA VAL A 222 13.74 -2.86 -18.58
C VAL A 222 12.58 -1.93 -18.94
N LEU A 223 12.67 -0.63 -18.63
CA LEU A 223 11.68 0.36 -19.08
C LEU A 223 11.67 0.58 -20.59
N SER A 224 12.82 0.46 -21.26
CA SER A 224 12.87 0.49 -22.73
C SER A 224 12.23 -0.76 -23.37
N GLN A 225 12.24 -1.90 -22.68
CA GLN A 225 11.59 -3.15 -23.12
C GLN A 225 10.08 -3.14 -22.89
N ASP A 226 9.59 -2.45 -21.85
CA ASP A 226 8.14 -2.23 -21.64
C ASP A 226 7.51 -1.43 -22.80
N MET A 227 8.29 -0.65 -23.55
CA MET A 227 7.82 0.07 -24.75
C MET A 227 7.89 -0.74 -26.05
N THR A 228 8.76 -1.77 -26.16
CA THR A 228 8.88 -2.58 -27.39
C THR A 228 7.83 -3.70 -27.48
N GLY A 229 6.95 -3.82 -26.49
CA GLY A 229 5.77 -4.68 -26.57
C GLY A 229 6.08 -6.18 -26.47
N SER A 230 7.00 -6.56 -25.58
CA SER A 230 7.27 -7.97 -25.28
C SER A 230 6.42 -8.54 -24.13
N ASN A 231 5.92 -7.72 -23.19
CA ASN A 231 5.28 -8.24 -21.96
C ASN A 231 3.92 -7.66 -21.55
N TYR A 232 3.19 -6.95 -22.42
CA TYR A 232 1.77 -6.64 -22.17
C TYR A 232 0.94 -6.83 -23.45
N HIS A 233 -0.28 -7.34 -23.30
CA HIS A 233 -1.21 -7.71 -24.37
C HIS A 233 -1.71 -6.57 -25.27
N ASP A 234 -1.22 -5.34 -25.10
CA ASP A 234 -1.73 -4.16 -25.79
C ASP A 234 -0.63 -3.40 -26.55
N ARG A 235 -0.06 -4.08 -27.55
CA ARG A 235 0.96 -3.56 -28.48
C ARG A 235 0.46 -2.37 -29.34
N TYR A 236 -0.79 -1.94 -29.17
CA TYR A 236 -1.48 -0.96 -30.01
C TYR A 236 -1.93 0.33 -29.29
N ASN A 237 -1.70 0.47 -27.97
CA ASN A 237 -2.06 1.70 -27.25
C ASN A 237 -1.11 2.01 -26.07
N PRO A 238 0.00 2.74 -26.29
CA PRO A 238 0.94 3.05 -25.21
C PRO A 238 0.31 3.95 -24.15
N ASN A 239 0.36 3.52 -22.88
CA ASN A 239 -0.10 4.30 -21.74
C ASN A 239 0.75 5.58 -21.60
N HIS A 240 0.13 6.77 -21.60
CA HIS A 240 0.80 8.07 -21.50
C HIS A 240 1.75 8.17 -20.29
N HIS A 241 1.45 7.48 -19.17
CA HIS A 241 2.33 7.40 -18.01
C HIS A 241 3.65 6.67 -18.28
N ALA A 242 3.64 5.63 -19.11
CA ALA A 242 4.85 4.88 -19.47
C ALA A 242 5.81 5.77 -20.29
N VAL A 243 5.26 6.54 -21.23
CA VAL A 243 6.01 7.49 -22.04
C VAL A 243 6.61 8.63 -21.18
N ALA A 244 5.85 9.14 -20.20
CA ALA A 244 6.36 10.15 -19.25
C ALA A 244 7.49 9.61 -18.36
N ASN A 245 7.37 8.37 -17.87
CA ASN A 245 8.43 7.72 -17.09
C ASN A 245 9.70 7.51 -17.91
N TYR A 246 9.55 7.12 -19.18
CA TYR A 246 10.68 7.00 -20.11
C TYR A 246 11.39 8.33 -20.31
N ALA A 247 10.64 9.42 -20.48
CA ALA A 247 11.20 10.76 -20.58
C ALA A 247 12.04 11.15 -19.35
N LEU A 248 11.60 10.80 -18.13
CA LEU A 248 12.40 11.01 -16.92
C LEU A 248 13.69 10.19 -16.94
N VAL A 249 13.64 8.92 -17.36
CA VAL A 249 14.84 8.08 -17.47
C VAL A 249 15.84 8.66 -18.48
N GLN A 250 15.36 9.14 -19.63
CA GLN A 250 16.20 9.83 -20.61
C GLN A 250 16.86 11.08 -20.02
N ALA A 251 16.13 11.83 -19.20
CA ALA A 251 16.69 12.98 -18.51
C ALA A 251 17.77 12.57 -17.49
N CYS A 252 17.61 11.45 -16.78
CA CYS A 252 18.64 10.91 -15.89
C CYS A 252 19.92 10.51 -16.64
N MET A 253 19.77 9.93 -17.83
CA MET A 253 20.90 9.49 -18.67
C MET A 253 21.62 10.65 -19.38
N GLY A 254 21.17 11.90 -19.18
CA GLY A 254 21.73 13.08 -19.84
C GLY A 254 21.21 13.33 -21.26
N SER A 255 20.30 12.50 -21.75
CA SER A 255 19.65 12.63 -23.07
C SER A 255 18.49 13.63 -23.02
N PHE A 256 18.77 14.88 -22.65
CA PHE A 256 17.73 15.88 -22.36
C PHE A 256 16.86 16.24 -23.57
N HIS A 257 17.39 16.17 -24.79
CA HIS A 257 16.60 16.40 -26.00
C HIS A 257 15.50 15.33 -26.16
N MET A 258 15.88 14.05 -26.02
CA MET A 258 14.95 12.91 -26.08
C MET A 258 13.94 12.97 -24.95
N ALA A 259 14.37 13.37 -23.75
CA ALA A 259 13.47 13.54 -22.60
C ALA A 259 12.34 14.53 -22.90
N VAL A 260 12.65 15.71 -23.46
CA VAL A 260 11.64 16.72 -23.80
C VAL A 260 10.71 16.23 -24.92
N GLN A 261 11.26 15.54 -25.92
CA GLN A 261 10.46 14.98 -27.02
C GLN A 261 9.42 13.99 -26.49
N HIS A 262 9.84 12.97 -25.73
CA HIS A 262 8.92 11.96 -25.20
C HIS A 262 7.96 12.53 -24.15
N ALA A 263 8.37 13.54 -23.38
CA ALA A 263 7.45 14.23 -22.49
C ALA A 263 6.33 14.96 -23.26
N ASN A 264 6.65 15.59 -24.39
CA ASN A 264 5.64 16.20 -25.25
C ASN A 264 4.73 15.15 -25.90
N GLU A 265 5.27 14.00 -26.31
CA GLU A 265 4.47 12.88 -26.84
C GLU A 265 3.48 12.35 -25.78
N SER A 266 3.93 12.19 -24.54
CA SER A 266 3.05 11.81 -23.42
C SER A 266 1.95 12.84 -23.17
N LEU A 267 2.29 14.13 -23.11
CA LEU A 267 1.33 15.21 -22.89
C LEU A 267 0.32 15.37 -24.04
N ALA A 268 0.74 15.06 -25.27
CA ALA A 268 -0.15 15.05 -26.44
C ALA A 268 -1.15 13.89 -26.41
N MET A 269 -0.79 12.76 -25.79
CA MET A 269 -1.73 11.65 -25.53
C MET A 269 -2.73 12.04 -24.44
N GLN A 270 -2.23 12.47 -23.28
CA GLN A 270 -3.04 12.92 -22.16
C GLN A 270 -2.24 13.86 -21.24
N PRO A 271 -2.74 15.08 -20.97
CA PRO A 271 -2.15 15.96 -19.96
C PRO A 271 -2.11 15.28 -18.60
N SER A 272 -0.92 15.29 -17.98
CA SER A 272 -0.68 14.65 -16.70
C SER A 272 0.44 15.35 -15.95
N ALA A 273 0.34 15.39 -14.63
CA ALA A 273 1.37 16.01 -13.79
C ALA A 273 2.77 15.39 -14.01
N ILE A 274 2.86 14.08 -14.26
CA ILE A 274 4.15 13.42 -14.52
C ILE A 274 4.76 13.81 -15.88
N GLY A 275 3.94 14.00 -16.92
CA GLY A 275 4.41 14.47 -18.22
C GLY A 275 5.00 15.88 -18.12
N HIS A 276 4.36 16.75 -17.34
CA HIS A 276 4.84 18.09 -17.04
C HIS A 276 6.15 18.09 -16.24
N ILE A 277 6.28 17.23 -15.23
CA ILE A 277 7.53 17.05 -14.46
C ILE A 277 8.66 16.52 -15.34
N ALA A 278 8.38 15.55 -16.21
CA ALA A 278 9.37 15.00 -17.14
C ALA A 278 9.88 16.06 -18.13
N LYS A 279 8.96 16.84 -18.71
CA LYS A 279 9.29 17.97 -19.58
C LYS A 279 10.15 19.00 -18.85
N ALA A 280 9.74 19.39 -17.66
CA ALA A 280 10.49 20.34 -16.83
C ALA A 280 11.91 19.82 -16.57
N ARG A 281 12.08 18.53 -16.23
CA ARG A 281 13.39 17.95 -15.92
C ARG A 281 14.32 17.95 -17.14
N GLY A 282 13.77 17.65 -18.32
CA GLY A 282 14.49 17.73 -19.59
C GLY A 282 14.92 19.15 -19.93
N LEU A 283 14.00 20.12 -19.85
CA LEU A 283 14.29 21.54 -20.11
C LEU A 283 15.35 22.10 -19.14
N LEU A 284 15.28 21.72 -17.86
CA LEU A 284 16.28 22.10 -16.87
C LEU A 284 17.67 21.59 -17.24
N GLY A 285 17.76 20.36 -17.75
CA GLY A 285 19.02 19.78 -18.23
C GLY A 285 19.55 20.43 -19.52
N GLN A 286 18.68 21.01 -20.34
CA GLN A 286 19.07 21.84 -21.51
C GLN A 286 19.48 23.27 -21.12
N GLY A 287 19.41 23.64 -19.84
CA GLY A 287 19.70 25.00 -19.35
C GLY A 287 18.54 25.99 -19.50
N GLN A 288 17.37 25.55 -19.95
CA GLN A 288 16.19 26.40 -20.15
C GLN A 288 15.37 26.52 -18.85
N GLN A 289 15.91 27.25 -17.87
CA GLN A 289 15.33 27.29 -16.51
C GLN A 289 13.92 27.87 -16.45
N GLU A 290 13.66 28.99 -17.14
CA GLU A 290 12.33 29.65 -17.11
C GLU A 290 11.25 28.72 -17.68
N LEU A 291 11.49 28.17 -18.86
CA LEU A 291 10.59 27.21 -19.51
C LEU A 291 10.40 25.93 -18.69
N ALA A 292 11.44 25.49 -17.96
CA ALA A 292 11.33 24.34 -17.07
C ALA A 292 10.34 24.60 -15.93
N PHE A 293 10.41 25.77 -15.28
CA PHE A 293 9.50 26.11 -14.19
C PHE A 293 8.08 26.41 -14.67
N GLU A 294 7.91 27.02 -15.85
CA GLU A 294 6.60 27.17 -16.48
C GLU A 294 5.95 25.82 -16.78
N ALA A 295 6.72 24.88 -17.36
CA ALA A 295 6.24 23.53 -17.60
C ALA A 295 5.90 22.80 -16.30
N PHE A 296 6.68 23.02 -15.23
CA PHE A 296 6.41 22.44 -13.91
C PHE A 296 5.13 23.01 -13.29
N ASP A 297 4.88 24.31 -13.41
CA ASP A 297 3.72 24.95 -12.80
C ASP A 297 2.39 24.45 -13.40
N LEU A 298 2.42 23.95 -14.64
CA LEU A 298 1.29 23.23 -15.24
C LEU A 298 1.01 21.91 -14.54
N ALA A 299 1.99 21.25 -13.90
CA ALA A 299 1.76 20.01 -13.16
C ALA A 299 0.79 20.19 -11.99
N PHE A 300 0.71 21.39 -11.39
CA PHE A 300 -0.27 21.68 -10.32
C PHE A 300 -1.72 21.75 -10.84
N ARG A 301 -1.92 21.97 -12.14
CA ARG A 301 -3.27 21.98 -12.74
C ARG A 301 -3.81 20.56 -12.91
N ASP A 302 -2.92 19.64 -13.24
CA ASP A 302 -3.25 18.26 -13.59
C ASP A 302 -3.02 17.27 -12.44
N CYS A 303 -2.75 17.76 -11.23
CA CYS A 303 -2.56 16.93 -10.04
C CYS A 303 -3.81 16.87 -9.16
N LYS A 304 -3.90 15.82 -8.34
CA LYS A 304 -4.96 15.72 -7.33
C LYS A 304 -4.63 16.56 -6.09
N ALA A 305 -5.66 16.98 -5.35
CA ALA A 305 -5.50 17.88 -4.20
C ALA A 305 -4.56 17.33 -3.11
N ASP A 306 -4.52 16.01 -2.93
CA ASP A 306 -3.67 15.30 -1.99
C ASP A 306 -2.19 15.20 -2.43
N GLU A 307 -1.87 15.53 -3.69
CA GLU A 307 -0.51 15.48 -4.25
C GLU A 307 0.22 16.83 -4.17
N THR A 308 -0.49 17.90 -3.76
CA THR A 308 0.04 19.27 -3.75
C THR A 308 1.34 19.40 -2.96
N ARG A 309 1.42 18.79 -1.76
CA ARG A 309 2.63 18.86 -0.91
C ARG A 309 3.81 18.11 -1.54
N PHE A 310 3.52 16.98 -2.19
CA PHE A 310 4.52 16.21 -2.90
C PHE A 310 5.05 16.96 -4.14
N LEU A 311 4.20 17.65 -4.89
CA LEU A 311 4.65 18.54 -5.97
C LEU A 311 5.46 19.72 -5.46
N LEU A 312 5.13 20.29 -4.29
CA LEU A 312 5.93 21.33 -3.67
C LEU A 312 7.33 20.81 -3.28
N LEU A 313 7.43 19.56 -2.79
CA LEU A 313 8.72 18.90 -2.55
C LEU A 313 9.51 18.78 -3.86
N ILE A 314 8.88 18.29 -4.93
CA ILE A 314 9.53 18.16 -6.23
C ILE A 314 10.00 19.53 -6.74
N LYS A 315 9.17 20.58 -6.62
CA LYS A 315 9.56 21.93 -7.02
C LYS A 315 10.78 22.41 -6.23
N ALA A 316 10.87 22.11 -4.94
CA ALA A 316 12.06 22.40 -4.13
C ALA A 316 13.30 21.66 -4.65
N ILE A 317 13.16 20.39 -5.07
CA ILE A 317 14.25 19.64 -5.70
C ILE A 317 14.71 20.31 -7.00
N PHE A 318 13.78 20.73 -7.85
CA PHE A 318 14.11 21.44 -9.09
C PHE A 318 14.82 22.78 -8.82
N MET A 319 14.37 23.52 -7.81
CA MET A 319 15.03 24.74 -7.35
C MET A 319 16.46 24.46 -6.89
N PHE A 320 16.68 23.36 -6.16
CA PHE A 320 18.02 22.95 -5.74
C PHE A 320 18.94 22.65 -6.93
N ILE A 321 18.45 21.85 -7.89
CA ILE A 321 19.20 21.48 -9.12
C ILE A 321 19.49 22.72 -9.98
N SER A 322 18.57 23.70 -10.01
CA SER A 322 18.76 24.96 -10.75
C SER A 322 19.81 25.91 -10.15
N GLY A 323 20.32 25.61 -8.94
CA GLY A 323 21.33 26.42 -8.24
C GLY A 323 20.79 27.23 -7.06
N LYS A 324 19.47 27.31 -6.85
CA LYS A 324 18.82 28.02 -5.73
C LYS A 324 18.82 27.17 -4.45
N ARG A 325 20.01 26.75 -4.01
CA ARG A 325 20.19 25.69 -2.98
C ARG A 325 19.63 26.06 -1.61
N GLU A 326 19.92 27.26 -1.10
CA GLU A 326 19.46 27.70 0.22
C GLU A 326 17.94 27.83 0.29
N TYR A 327 17.34 28.44 -0.74
CA TYR A 327 15.90 28.57 -0.85
C TYR A 327 15.20 27.21 -0.93
N ALA A 328 15.76 26.26 -1.68
CA ALA A 328 15.23 24.90 -1.77
C ALA A 328 15.24 24.19 -0.41
N ILE A 329 16.35 24.26 0.33
CA ILE A 329 16.47 23.68 1.67
C ILE A 329 15.46 24.31 2.64
N ALA A 330 15.33 25.64 2.63
CA ALA A 330 14.32 26.34 3.44
C ALA A 330 12.91 25.82 3.13
N ARG A 331 12.58 25.62 1.85
CA ARG A 331 11.28 25.12 1.45
C ARG A 331 11.02 23.67 1.89
N VAL A 332 12.03 22.81 1.86
CA VAL A 332 11.90 21.43 2.38
C VAL A 332 11.69 21.46 3.89
N ASN A 333 12.39 22.34 4.62
CA ASN A 333 12.17 22.53 6.06
C ASN A 333 10.75 23.00 6.38
N ASP A 334 10.21 23.97 5.63
CA ASP A 334 8.80 24.39 5.78
C ASP A 334 7.84 23.20 5.62
N LEU A 335 8.07 22.37 4.60
CA LEU A 335 7.23 21.19 4.35
C LEU A 335 7.30 20.19 5.51
N ILE A 336 8.49 19.97 6.08
CA ILE A 336 8.67 19.06 7.24
C ILE A 336 7.85 19.52 8.45
N THR A 337 7.66 20.83 8.66
CA THR A 337 6.89 21.34 9.81
C THR A 337 5.39 21.02 9.75
N VAL A 338 4.83 20.87 8.54
CA VAL A 338 3.38 20.68 8.31
C VAL A 338 3.05 19.23 7.91
N ALA A 339 4.06 18.42 7.61
CA ALA A 339 3.95 17.04 7.15
C ALA A 339 3.43 16.07 8.22
N ASP A 340 2.73 15.02 7.78
CA ASP A 340 2.49 13.83 8.61
C ASP A 340 3.77 12.97 8.74
N ASP A 341 3.80 12.00 9.66
CA ASP A 341 5.02 11.21 9.90
C ASP A 341 5.43 10.33 8.70
N SER A 342 4.51 10.05 7.79
CA SER A 342 4.79 9.32 6.55
C SER A 342 5.42 10.21 5.48
N GLU A 343 4.96 11.46 5.35
CA GLU A 343 5.51 12.49 4.48
C GLU A 343 6.89 12.96 4.99
N LYS A 344 7.06 13.10 6.31
CA LYS A 344 8.34 13.51 6.92
C LYS A 344 9.47 12.58 6.55
N TYR A 345 9.23 11.27 6.45
CA TYR A 345 10.25 10.31 6.04
C TYR A 345 10.84 10.69 4.68
N ASP A 346 9.99 10.88 3.67
CA ASP A 346 10.42 11.21 2.31
C ASP A 346 11.14 12.58 2.28
N TYR A 347 10.65 13.55 3.05
CA TYR A 347 11.20 14.91 3.06
C TYR A 347 12.57 14.98 3.74
N LEU A 348 12.76 14.23 4.83
CA LEU A 348 14.04 14.13 5.52
C LEU A 348 15.09 13.40 4.68
N GLN A 349 14.70 12.40 3.89
CA GLN A 349 15.58 11.75 2.92
C GLN A 349 16.05 12.74 1.84
N VAL A 350 15.12 13.55 1.31
CA VAL A 350 15.45 14.62 0.36
C VAL A 350 16.40 15.65 0.98
N LEU A 351 16.13 16.07 2.22
CA LEU A 351 16.95 17.03 2.95
C LEU A 351 18.37 16.50 3.19
N ALA A 352 18.51 15.24 3.61
CA ALA A 352 19.80 14.59 3.78
C ALA A 352 20.60 14.58 2.46
N ASN A 353 19.96 14.26 1.34
CA ASN A 353 20.59 14.31 0.02
C ASN A 353 21.03 15.73 -0.38
N MET A 354 20.20 16.75 -0.10
CA MET A 354 20.56 18.14 -0.39
C MET A 354 21.79 18.59 0.43
N HIS A 355 21.86 18.25 1.71
CA HIS A 355 23.01 18.54 2.55
C HIS A 355 24.26 17.79 2.11
N LEU A 356 24.12 16.53 1.69
CA LEU A 356 25.23 15.76 1.15
C LEU A 356 25.80 16.42 -0.11
N MET A 357 24.94 16.89 -1.02
CA MET A 357 25.36 17.60 -2.23
C MET A 357 26.02 18.97 -1.96
N GLN A 358 25.82 19.54 -0.78
CA GLN A 358 26.56 20.72 -0.31
C GLN A 358 27.89 20.37 0.38
N GLY A 359 28.15 19.09 0.67
CA GLY A 359 29.30 18.64 1.44
C GLY A 359 29.14 18.72 2.96
N ASN A 360 27.92 18.98 3.45
CA ASN A 360 27.63 19.11 4.89
C ASN A 360 27.30 17.75 5.50
N THR A 361 28.33 17.00 5.90
CA THR A 361 28.19 15.64 6.45
C THR A 361 27.42 15.60 7.77
N GLU A 362 27.61 16.58 8.65
CA GLU A 362 26.93 16.65 9.96
C GLU A 362 25.40 16.77 9.82
N LEU A 363 24.93 17.75 9.02
CA LEU A 363 23.51 17.93 8.76
C LEU A 363 22.89 16.77 7.96
N THR A 364 23.69 16.12 7.12
CA THR A 364 23.29 14.89 6.42
C THR A 364 22.98 13.78 7.42
N MET A 365 23.89 13.54 8.38
CA MET A 365 23.71 12.53 9.43
C MET A 365 22.47 12.81 10.27
N GLN A 366 22.31 14.04 10.76
CA GLN A 366 21.17 14.41 11.59
C GLN A 366 19.83 14.21 10.88
N SER A 367 19.76 14.58 9.59
CA SER A 367 18.55 14.42 8.78
C SER A 367 18.26 12.94 8.51
N PHE A 368 19.31 12.16 8.24
CA PHE A 368 19.19 10.73 7.96
C PHE A 368 18.78 9.92 9.18
N GLU A 369 19.33 10.20 10.37
CA GLU A 369 18.93 9.55 11.62
C GLU A 369 17.46 9.83 11.96
N ARG A 370 17.01 11.08 11.80
CA ARG A 370 15.57 11.41 11.93
C ARG A 370 14.74 10.64 10.91
N ALA A 371 15.19 10.50 9.66
CA ALA A 371 14.48 9.71 8.67
C ALA A 371 14.42 8.22 9.07
N GLN A 372 15.51 7.64 9.56
CA GLN A 372 15.55 6.23 9.98
C GLN A 372 14.58 5.94 11.12
N SER A 373 14.41 6.88 12.07
CA SER A 373 13.41 6.75 13.14
C SER A 373 11.97 6.66 12.63
N LEU A 374 11.73 7.12 11.39
CA LEU A 374 10.43 7.12 10.71
C LEU A 374 10.36 6.06 9.59
N SER A 375 11.36 5.18 9.48
CA SER A 375 11.46 4.18 8.40
C SER A 375 10.27 3.22 8.30
N PHE A 376 9.53 3.05 9.40
CA PHE A 376 8.28 2.30 9.44
C PHE A 376 7.20 2.90 8.53
N PHE A 377 7.18 4.21 8.29
CA PHE A 377 6.14 4.91 7.51
C PHE A 377 6.49 5.08 6.01
N ARG A 378 7.48 4.34 5.50
CA ARG A 378 8.05 4.48 4.15
C ARG A 378 7.03 4.28 3.03
N ARG A 379 6.83 5.32 2.20
CA ARG A 379 6.07 5.24 0.94
C ARG A 379 7.03 4.94 -0.22
N GLY A 380 7.06 3.69 -0.69
CA GLY A 380 8.02 3.24 -1.71
C GLY A 380 7.99 4.01 -3.03
N PHE A 381 6.85 4.59 -3.41
CA PHE A 381 6.66 5.22 -4.73
C PHE A 381 7.20 6.64 -4.84
N HIS A 382 7.04 7.46 -3.80
CA HIS A 382 7.54 8.83 -3.79
C HIS A 382 9.07 8.87 -3.91
N LEU A 383 9.76 7.95 -3.24
CA LEU A 383 11.20 7.80 -3.33
C LEU A 383 11.67 7.49 -4.75
N VAL A 384 10.95 6.66 -5.51
CA VAL A 384 11.32 6.35 -6.91
C VAL A 384 11.25 7.59 -7.79
N THR A 385 10.18 8.39 -7.68
CA THR A 385 10.06 9.64 -8.42
C THR A 385 11.15 10.63 -8.00
N ILE A 386 11.41 10.76 -6.70
CA ILE A 386 12.47 11.62 -6.16
C ILE A 386 13.85 11.18 -6.69
N LEU A 387 14.15 9.88 -6.70
CA LEU A 387 15.38 9.29 -7.23
C LEU A 387 15.57 9.63 -8.71
N LEU A 388 14.52 9.48 -9.52
CA LEU A 388 14.53 9.87 -10.95
C LEU A 388 14.86 11.34 -11.13
N ILE A 389 14.32 12.21 -10.28
CA ILE A 389 14.56 13.65 -10.45
C ILE A 389 16.01 14.02 -10.04
N PHE A 390 16.50 13.48 -8.91
CA PHE A 390 17.85 13.73 -8.41
C PHE A 390 18.95 13.05 -9.25
N GLY A 391 18.65 11.89 -9.86
CA GLY A 391 19.63 11.10 -10.62
C GLY A 391 20.65 10.36 -9.75
N ARG A 392 20.41 10.19 -8.44
CA ARG A 392 21.29 9.46 -7.49
C ARG A 392 20.51 8.52 -6.60
N SER A 393 21.13 7.40 -6.23
CA SER A 393 20.57 6.39 -5.31
C SER A 393 20.64 6.82 -3.85
N PHE A 394 19.58 6.55 -3.07
CA PHE A 394 19.59 6.67 -1.60
C PHE A 394 20.47 5.61 -0.91
N GLU A 395 20.92 4.55 -1.61
CA GLU A 395 21.92 3.62 -1.08
C GLU A 395 23.32 4.24 -1.00
N GLU A 396 23.63 5.20 -1.87
CA GLU A 396 24.91 5.95 -1.77
C GLU A 396 24.96 6.71 -0.45
N LEU A 397 23.82 7.22 0.05
CA LEU A 397 23.74 7.84 1.38
C LEU A 397 24.09 6.85 2.47
N ASP A 398 23.51 5.64 2.49
CA ASP A 398 23.80 4.64 3.55
C ASP A 398 25.27 4.17 3.50
N ILE A 399 25.86 4.04 2.31
CA ILE A 399 27.28 3.71 2.12
C ILE A 399 28.20 4.85 2.57
N ILE A 400 27.89 6.11 2.22
CA ILE A 400 28.69 7.29 2.55
C ILE A 400 28.54 7.65 4.04
N VAL A 401 27.37 7.47 4.63
CA VAL A 401 27.07 7.65 6.07
C VAL A 401 27.80 6.60 6.92
N ARG A 402 27.96 5.37 6.43
CA ARG A 402 28.70 4.31 7.14
C ARG A 402 30.22 4.39 7.00
N ARG A 403 30.75 5.15 6.03
CA ARG A 403 32.20 5.36 5.86
C ARG A 403 32.87 6.11 7.03
N PRO A 404 32.37 7.25 7.54
CA PRO A 404 33.02 7.96 8.64
C PRO A 404 33.04 7.16 9.95
N LEU A 405 32.08 6.24 10.15
CA LEU A 405 32.04 5.37 11.32
C LEU A 405 33.16 4.32 11.36
N ARG A 406 33.83 4.03 10.24
CA ARG A 406 34.96 3.07 10.21
C ARG A 406 36.33 3.72 10.40
N GLU A 407 36.45 5.02 10.18
CA GLU A 407 37.74 5.72 10.27
C GLU A 407 38.00 6.31 11.68
N THR A 408 36.98 6.41 12.53
CA THR A 408 37.12 6.96 13.91
C THR A 408 37.30 5.92 15.01
N THR A 409 37.48 4.62 14.69
CA THR A 409 37.71 3.56 15.69
C THR A 409 39.12 2.97 15.69
N THR A 410 40.08 3.65 15.07
CA THR A 410 41.51 3.30 15.17
C THR A 410 42.29 4.54 15.56
N GLU A 411 42.31 4.85 16.86
CA GLU A 411 43.45 5.44 17.57
C GLU A 411 43.31 5.17 19.08
#